data_AF-A0A9D6PTH5-F1
#
_entry.id   AF-A0A9D6PTH5-F1
#
_cell.length_a   1.000
_cell.length_b   1.000
_cell.length_c   1.000
_cell.angle_alpha   90.00
_cell.angle_beta   90.00
_cell.angle_gamma   90.00
#
_symmetry.space_group_name_H-M   'P 1'
#
loop_
_entity.id
_entity.type
_entity.pdbx_description
1 polymer ?
#
loop_
_entity_poly.entity_id
_entity_poly.type
_entity_poly.pdbx_seq_one_letter_code
_entity_poly.pdbx_strand_id
1 'polypeptide(L)'
;MSKHTATSVRSRLLNLAKAEGTDFNTILVRYALERILYRISQSAHADKFLLKGALLFTLWYDMPHRHTRDADLLGFGASDLDSVAQTFRDIAEVEANDGMVFDPSSVVVEEIRKDAGYSGVRVVISADLARARCRTQIDIGFGDAITPDPIQAVYPVLLKDLPAPQLRVYPVYTVIAEKLHAIALLGMTNSRLKDYWAPLKTWIFS
;
A
#
# COMPACT_ATOMS: atom_id res chain seq x y z
N MET A 1 -6.51 6.67 -23.35
CA MET A 1 -5.92 5.33 -23.10
C MET A 1 -6.51 4.28 -24.04
N SER A 2 -5.70 3.43 -24.69
CA SER A 2 -6.22 2.44 -25.66
C SER A 2 -6.87 1.24 -24.95
N LYS A 3 -8.06 0.82 -25.42
CA LYS A 3 -8.75 -0.39 -24.93
C LYS A 3 -7.91 -1.67 -25.05
N HIS A 4 -6.92 -1.67 -25.95
CA HIS A 4 -5.98 -2.75 -26.15
C HIS A 4 -4.99 -2.89 -24.99
N THR A 5 -4.50 -1.78 -24.44
CA THR A 5 -3.55 -1.79 -23.30
C THR A 5 -4.17 -2.43 -22.06
N ALA A 6 -5.36 -1.99 -21.64
CA ALA A 6 -6.03 -2.51 -20.46
C ALA A 6 -6.35 -4.01 -20.58
N THR A 7 -6.79 -4.44 -21.76
CA THR A 7 -7.06 -5.87 -22.03
C THR A 7 -5.78 -6.70 -21.96
N SER A 8 -4.68 -6.20 -22.54
CA SER A 8 -3.37 -6.88 -22.50
C SER A 8 -2.84 -7.02 -21.06
N VAL A 9 -2.87 -5.93 -20.28
CA VAL A 9 -2.49 -5.93 -18.86
C VAL A 9 -3.35 -6.95 -18.08
N ARG A 10 -4.67 -6.94 -18.26
CA ARG A 10 -5.57 -7.91 -17.63
C ARG A 10 -5.19 -9.36 -17.95
N SER A 11 -4.92 -9.68 -19.21
CA SER A 11 -4.49 -11.02 -19.62
C SER A 11 -3.16 -11.44 -18.98
N ARG A 12 -2.20 -10.52 -18.87
CA ARG A 12 -0.91 -10.77 -18.22
C ARG A 12 -1.06 -11.02 -16.72
N LEU A 13 -1.90 -10.24 -16.04
CA LEU A 13 -2.22 -10.46 -14.63
C LEU A 13 -2.97 -11.77 -14.38
N LEU A 14 -3.84 -12.21 -15.30
CA LEU A 14 -4.47 -13.54 -15.25
C LEU A 14 -3.44 -14.67 -15.35
N ASN A 15 -2.44 -14.52 -16.22
CA ASN A 15 -1.36 -15.49 -16.33
C ASN A 15 -0.49 -15.51 -15.08
N LEU A 16 -0.23 -14.34 -14.48
CA LEU A 16 0.48 -14.24 -13.21
C LEU A 16 -0.27 -14.94 -12.07
N ALA A 17 -1.58 -14.70 -11.96
CA ALA A 17 -2.42 -15.36 -10.95
C ALA A 17 -2.37 -16.89 -11.07
N LYS A 18 -2.40 -17.42 -12.30
CA LYS A 18 -2.26 -18.86 -12.56
C LYS A 18 -0.86 -19.38 -12.19
N ALA A 19 0.20 -18.64 -12.52
CA ALA A 19 1.57 -19.04 -12.21
C ALA A 19 1.84 -19.06 -10.70
N GLU A 20 1.27 -18.10 -9.96
CA GLU A 20 1.38 -18.02 -8.49
C GLU A 20 0.35 -18.91 -7.75
N GLY A 21 -0.59 -19.55 -8.46
CA GLY A 21 -1.64 -20.37 -7.86
C GLY A 21 -2.60 -19.57 -6.96
N THR A 22 -2.79 -18.27 -7.23
CA THR A 22 -3.63 -17.37 -6.42
C THR A 22 -4.84 -16.88 -7.20
N ASP A 23 -5.82 -16.33 -6.48
CA ASP A 23 -7.01 -15.75 -7.10
C ASP A 23 -6.70 -14.48 -7.87
N PHE A 24 -7.36 -14.28 -9.02
CA PHE A 24 -7.14 -13.11 -9.86
C PHE A 24 -7.45 -11.79 -9.14
N ASN A 25 -8.45 -11.76 -8.25
CA ASN A 25 -8.79 -10.55 -7.50
C ASN A 25 -7.65 -10.13 -6.57
N THR A 26 -6.91 -11.09 -6.02
CA THR A 26 -5.72 -10.82 -5.20
C THR A 26 -4.64 -10.10 -6.00
N ILE A 27 -4.34 -10.58 -7.22
CA ILE A 27 -3.40 -9.92 -8.14
C ILE A 27 -3.92 -8.56 -8.58
N LEU A 28 -5.23 -8.44 -8.85
CA LEU A 28 -5.86 -7.20 -9.26
C LEU A 28 -5.73 -6.12 -8.19
N VAL A 29 -6.00 -6.45 -6.92
CA VAL A 29 -5.84 -5.52 -5.79
C VAL A 29 -4.38 -5.13 -5.61
N ARG A 30 -3.43 -6.09 -5.67
CA ARG A 30 -2.00 -5.80 -5.58
C ARG A 30 -1.55 -4.86 -6.69
N TYR A 31 -2.03 -5.10 -7.92
CA TYR A 31 -1.76 -4.22 -9.06
C TYR A 31 -2.37 -2.83 -8.86
N ALA A 32 -3.62 -2.73 -8.39
CA ALA A 32 -4.24 -1.43 -8.10
C ALA A 32 -3.47 -0.64 -7.03
N LEU A 33 -3.01 -1.30 -5.95
CA LEU A 33 -2.17 -0.68 -4.92
C LEU A 33 -0.83 -0.18 -5.51
N GLU A 34 -0.15 -1.00 -6.32
CA GLU A 34 1.07 -0.57 -7.01
C GLU A 34 0.82 0.64 -7.91
N ARG A 35 -0.28 0.63 -8.68
CA ARG A 35 -0.59 1.68 -9.66
C ARG A 35 -1.10 2.97 -9.03
N ILE A 36 -1.73 2.93 -7.85
CA ILE A 36 -2.03 4.16 -7.10
C ILE A 36 -0.76 4.74 -6.46
N LEU A 37 0.14 3.90 -5.94
CA LEU A 37 1.44 4.34 -5.42
C LEU A 37 2.29 5.00 -6.52
N TYR A 38 2.27 4.46 -7.74
CA TYR A 38 2.88 5.11 -8.89
C TYR A 38 2.31 6.51 -9.12
N ARG A 39 0.99 6.66 -9.14
CA ARG A 39 0.33 7.96 -9.33
C ARG A 39 0.67 8.95 -8.22
N ILE A 40 0.76 8.50 -6.97
CA ILE A 40 1.26 9.31 -5.85
C ILE A 40 2.66 9.84 -6.17
N SER A 41 3.59 8.95 -6.58
CA SER A 41 4.97 9.34 -6.89
C SER A 41 5.11 10.33 -8.06
N GLN A 42 4.14 10.35 -8.98
CA GLN A 42 4.14 11.25 -10.13
C GLN A 42 3.30 12.51 -9.92
N SER A 43 2.60 12.62 -8.79
CA SER A 43 1.73 13.75 -8.49
C SER A 43 2.49 14.89 -7.80
N ALA A 44 1.91 16.09 -7.81
CA ALA A 44 2.36 17.22 -7.01
C ALA A 44 2.29 16.96 -5.49
N HIS A 45 1.69 15.84 -5.06
CA HIS A 45 1.52 15.45 -3.67
C HIS A 45 2.54 14.40 -3.21
N ALA A 46 3.50 14.01 -4.05
CA ALA A 46 4.49 12.97 -3.72
C ALA A 46 5.21 13.23 -2.37
N ASP A 47 5.61 14.49 -2.13
CA ASP A 47 6.30 14.90 -0.90
C ASP A 47 5.37 15.05 0.33
N LYS A 48 4.08 14.75 0.19
CA LYS A 48 3.14 14.70 1.31
C LYS A 48 2.98 13.31 1.90
N PHE A 49 3.52 12.27 1.27
CA PHE A 49 3.30 10.89 1.71
C PHE A 49 4.58 10.10 1.90
N LEU A 50 4.48 9.10 2.77
CA LEU A 50 5.49 8.10 3.06
C LEU A 50 4.85 6.73 3.12
N LEU A 51 5.39 5.76 2.40
CA LEU A 51 4.91 4.39 2.50
C LEU A 51 5.38 3.76 3.80
N LYS A 52 4.44 3.13 4.51
CA LYS A 52 4.70 2.33 5.70
C LYS A 52 3.92 1.01 5.67
N GLY A 53 3.96 0.28 6.77
CA GLY A 53 3.15 -0.92 6.96
C GLY A 53 3.56 -2.11 6.08
N ALA A 54 2.58 -2.96 5.77
CA ALA A 54 2.84 -4.29 5.23
C ALA A 54 3.34 -4.29 3.77
N LEU A 55 3.05 -3.25 2.98
CA LEU A 55 3.55 -3.14 1.61
C LEU A 55 5.08 -2.97 1.55
N LEU A 56 5.72 -2.49 2.62
CA LEU A 56 7.19 -2.43 2.69
C LEU A 56 7.87 -3.80 2.65
N PHE A 57 7.16 -4.87 3.02
CA PHE A 57 7.71 -6.23 2.90
C PHE A 57 7.98 -6.61 1.44
N THR A 58 7.22 -6.06 0.49
CA THR A 58 7.48 -6.27 -0.95
C THR A 58 8.80 -5.65 -1.39
N LEU A 59 9.32 -4.62 -0.69
CA LEU A 59 10.63 -4.04 -0.97
C LEU A 59 11.80 -4.91 -0.47
N TRP A 60 11.59 -5.68 0.61
CA TRP A 60 12.70 -6.32 1.34
C TRP A 60 12.74 -7.83 1.14
N TYR A 61 11.62 -8.44 0.81
CA TYR A 61 11.51 -9.89 0.68
C TYR A 61 10.81 -10.26 -0.62
N ASP A 62 11.38 -11.24 -1.33
CA ASP A 62 10.79 -11.87 -2.52
C ASP A 62 9.77 -12.97 -2.15
N MET A 63 9.35 -13.01 -0.88
CA MET A 63 8.45 -14.01 -0.35
C MET A 63 6.99 -13.57 -0.49
N PRO A 64 6.06 -14.50 -0.80
CA PRO A 64 4.63 -14.23 -0.81
C PRO A 64 4.14 -13.98 0.62
N HIS A 65 4.37 -12.77 1.11
CA HIS A 65 3.79 -12.32 2.34
C HIS A 65 2.28 -12.23 2.18
N ARG A 66 1.54 -12.46 3.27
CA ARG A 66 0.08 -12.36 3.30
C ARG A 66 -0.37 -11.15 2.46
N HIS A 67 -1.15 -11.41 1.41
CA HIS A 67 -1.58 -10.38 0.48
C HIS A 67 -2.26 -9.24 1.25
N THR A 68 -1.60 -8.10 1.29
CA THR A 68 -2.10 -6.87 1.92
C THR A 68 -3.13 -6.26 0.98
N ARG A 69 -4.27 -5.82 1.53
CA ARG A 69 -5.43 -5.33 0.77
C ARG A 69 -5.49 -3.81 0.72
N ASP A 70 -4.62 -3.16 1.46
CA ASP A 70 -4.54 -1.73 1.71
C ASP A 70 -3.11 -1.22 1.60
N ALA A 71 -2.98 0.09 1.43
CA ALA A 71 -1.71 0.80 1.57
C ALA A 71 -1.73 1.61 2.85
N ASP A 72 -0.72 1.45 3.70
CA ASP A 72 -0.51 2.34 4.84
C ASP A 72 0.44 3.48 4.45
N LEU A 73 -0.01 4.71 4.61
CA LEU A 73 0.80 5.91 4.41
C LEU A 73 0.93 6.70 5.71
N LEU A 74 2.03 7.41 5.86
CA LEU A 74 2.12 8.57 6.74
C LEU A 74 1.96 9.83 5.88
N GLY A 75 1.01 10.68 6.25
CA GLY A 75 0.72 11.95 5.58
C GLY A 75 1.36 13.14 6.30
N PHE A 76 1.73 14.15 5.52
CA PHE A 76 2.19 15.46 5.99
C PHE A 76 1.30 16.58 5.47
N GLY A 77 1.10 17.61 6.29
CA GLY A 77 0.28 18.76 5.96
C GLY A 77 -1.17 18.61 6.43
N ALA A 78 -2.12 19.08 5.62
CA ALA A 78 -3.54 19.09 5.95
C ALA A 78 -4.11 17.67 6.09
N SER A 79 -4.75 17.40 7.23
CA SER A 79 -5.32 16.09 7.58
C SER A 79 -6.85 16.09 7.62
N ASP A 80 -7.50 17.20 7.26
CA ASP A 80 -8.95 17.26 7.15
C ASP A 80 -9.46 16.44 5.96
N LEU A 81 -10.68 15.90 6.08
CA LEU A 81 -11.23 14.95 5.11
C LEU A 81 -11.39 15.56 3.72
N ASP A 82 -11.72 16.86 3.61
CA ASP A 82 -11.92 17.54 2.34
C ASP A 82 -10.61 17.70 1.58
N SER A 83 -9.54 18.14 2.27
CA SER A 83 -8.20 18.25 1.70
C SER A 83 -7.64 16.90 1.27
N VAL A 84 -7.85 15.84 2.06
CA VAL A 84 -7.45 14.48 1.69
C VAL A 84 -8.26 13.97 0.50
N ALA A 85 -9.57 14.17 0.48
CA ALA A 85 -10.42 13.77 -0.63
C ALA A 85 -9.97 14.45 -1.93
N GLN A 86 -9.72 15.76 -1.91
CA GLN A 86 -9.24 16.47 -3.08
C GLN A 86 -7.88 15.97 -3.54
N THR A 87 -6.94 15.75 -2.60
CA THR A 87 -5.62 15.19 -2.92
C THR A 87 -5.73 13.86 -3.66
N PHE A 88 -6.61 12.95 -3.23
CA PHE A 88 -6.79 11.66 -3.89
C PHE A 88 -7.59 11.72 -5.20
N ARG A 89 -8.43 12.74 -5.41
CA ARG A 89 -9.01 13.03 -6.73
C ARG A 89 -7.92 13.44 -7.72
N ASP A 90 -7.05 14.37 -7.33
CA ASP A 90 -5.94 14.81 -8.18
C ASP A 90 -4.99 13.64 -8.52
N ILE A 91 -4.68 12.78 -7.54
CA ILE A 91 -3.85 11.58 -7.75
C ILE A 91 -4.54 10.61 -8.73
N ALA A 92 -5.85 10.41 -8.63
CA ALA A 92 -6.60 9.50 -9.49
C ALA A 92 -6.60 9.96 -10.96
N GLU A 93 -6.51 11.27 -11.21
CA GLU A 93 -6.46 11.87 -12.55
C GLU A 93 -5.08 11.75 -13.22
N VAL A 94 -4.04 11.38 -12.49
CA VAL A 94 -2.70 11.17 -13.06
C VAL A 94 -2.73 10.05 -14.11
N GLU A 95 -2.44 10.40 -15.35
CA GLU A 95 -2.34 9.45 -16.46
C GLU A 95 -1.03 8.64 -16.39
N ALA A 96 -1.14 7.31 -16.45
CA ALA A 96 0.02 6.42 -16.33
C ALA A 96 0.12 5.36 -17.44
N ASN A 97 -0.79 5.36 -18.42
CA ASN A 97 -0.84 4.41 -19.55
C ASN A 97 -0.68 2.92 -19.15
N ASP A 98 -1.09 2.56 -17.94
CA ASP A 98 -0.92 1.24 -17.32
C ASP A 98 -2.19 0.37 -17.38
N GLY A 99 -3.23 0.84 -18.07
CA GLY A 99 -4.51 0.15 -18.20
C GLY A 99 -5.42 0.23 -16.97
N MET A 100 -4.93 0.71 -15.83
CA MET A 100 -5.72 0.90 -14.62
C MET A 100 -6.39 2.28 -14.64
N VAL A 101 -7.70 2.33 -14.42
CA VAL A 101 -8.45 3.59 -14.31
C VAL A 101 -8.98 3.72 -12.90
N PHE A 102 -8.60 4.78 -12.21
CA PHE A 102 -9.20 5.18 -10.95
C PHE A 102 -10.33 6.18 -11.22
N ASP A 103 -11.43 6.07 -10.49
CA ASP A 103 -12.57 7.00 -10.62
C ASP A 103 -12.48 8.08 -9.53
N PRO A 104 -12.12 9.34 -9.86
CA PRO A 104 -12.01 10.43 -8.89
C PRO A 104 -13.35 10.71 -8.19
N SER A 105 -14.48 10.50 -8.86
CA SER A 105 -15.81 10.72 -8.28
C SER A 105 -16.17 9.67 -7.21
N SER A 106 -15.48 8.53 -7.22
CA SER A 106 -15.69 7.43 -6.27
C SER A 106 -14.89 7.56 -4.98
N VAL A 107 -14.07 8.62 -4.83
CA VAL A 107 -13.25 8.84 -3.63
C VAL A 107 -14.13 9.08 -2.42
N VAL A 108 -14.07 8.16 -1.47
CA VAL A 108 -14.72 8.25 -0.16
C VAL A 108 -13.62 8.33 0.90
N VAL A 109 -13.78 9.27 1.84
CA VAL A 109 -12.81 9.53 2.90
C VAL A 109 -13.52 9.50 4.24
N GLU A 110 -12.99 8.73 5.19
CA GLU A 110 -13.54 8.60 6.54
C GLU A 110 -12.44 8.73 7.59
N GLU A 111 -12.79 9.29 8.76
CA GLU A 111 -11.88 9.32 9.89
C GLU A 111 -11.78 7.93 10.53
N ILE A 112 -10.56 7.49 10.82
CA ILE A 112 -10.29 6.27 11.56
C ILE A 112 -9.54 6.62 12.85
N ARG A 113 -9.95 6.04 13.98
CA ARG A 113 -9.23 6.17 15.25
C ARG A 113 -8.29 4.98 15.39
N LYS A 114 -6.98 5.23 15.56
CA LYS A 114 -6.03 4.20 15.97
C LYS A 114 -5.95 4.16 17.49
N ASP A 115 -5.76 2.97 18.06
CA ASP A 115 -5.80 2.69 19.51
C ASP A 115 -4.86 3.57 20.37
N ALA A 116 -3.85 4.19 19.75
CA ALA A 116 -2.86 5.05 20.39
C ALA A 116 -3.24 6.56 20.46
N GLY A 117 -4.49 6.94 20.13
CA GLY A 117 -4.97 8.32 20.24
C GLY A 117 -4.64 9.23 19.07
N TYR A 118 -4.05 8.70 17.99
CA TYR A 118 -3.84 9.41 16.74
C TYR A 118 -5.06 9.26 15.81
N SER A 119 -5.53 10.38 15.25
CA SER A 119 -6.50 10.37 14.16
C SER A 119 -5.81 10.01 12.85
N GLY A 120 -6.40 9.06 12.14
CA GLY A 120 -6.03 8.71 10.79
C GLY A 120 -7.19 8.95 9.84
N VAL A 121 -6.91 8.84 8.56
CA VAL A 121 -7.89 8.98 7.49
C VAL A 121 -7.82 7.74 6.62
N ARG A 122 -8.97 7.11 6.35
CA ARG A 122 -9.07 6.04 5.36
C ARG A 122 -9.66 6.61 4.08
N VAL A 123 -8.99 6.34 2.98
CA VAL A 123 -9.44 6.64 1.63
C VAL A 123 -9.80 5.35 0.93
N VAL A 124 -10.97 5.32 0.31
CA VAL A 124 -11.39 4.23 -0.59
C VAL A 124 -11.68 4.83 -1.96
N ILE A 125 -11.05 4.25 -2.99
CA ILE A 125 -11.26 4.64 -4.39
C ILE A 125 -11.54 3.41 -5.24
N SER A 126 -12.51 3.52 -6.15
CA SER A 126 -12.82 2.46 -7.11
C SER A 126 -11.85 2.51 -8.28
N ALA A 127 -11.44 1.32 -8.74
CA ALA A 127 -10.55 1.16 -9.87
C ALA A 127 -11.09 0.10 -10.84
N ASP A 128 -10.87 0.31 -12.15
CA ASP A 128 -11.25 -0.60 -13.22
C ASP A 128 -10.04 -0.96 -14.10
N LEU A 129 -9.90 -2.25 -14.37
CA LEU A 129 -8.98 -2.79 -15.35
C LEU A 129 -9.75 -3.63 -16.37
N ALA A 130 -10.07 -3.02 -17.52
CA ALA A 130 -10.79 -3.68 -18.61
C ALA A 130 -12.07 -4.41 -18.12
N ARG A 131 -12.94 -3.70 -17.38
CA ARG A 131 -14.18 -4.19 -16.75
C ARG A 131 -13.99 -5.05 -15.50
N ALA A 132 -12.75 -5.31 -15.07
CA ALA A 132 -12.50 -5.91 -13.76
C ALA A 132 -12.43 -4.78 -12.72
N ARG A 133 -13.46 -4.67 -11.88
CA ARG A 133 -13.55 -3.65 -10.85
C ARG A 133 -12.96 -4.13 -9.54
N CYS A 134 -12.23 -3.25 -8.86
CA CYS A 134 -11.77 -3.46 -7.50
C CYS A 134 -11.87 -2.15 -6.70
N ARG A 135 -11.75 -2.25 -5.38
CA ARG A 135 -11.64 -1.10 -4.48
C ARG A 135 -10.21 -1.07 -3.93
N THR A 136 -9.63 0.12 -3.91
CA THR A 136 -8.29 0.36 -3.38
C THR A 136 -8.44 1.15 -2.09
N GLN A 137 -7.96 0.58 -1.00
CA GLN A 137 -7.99 1.20 0.32
C GLN A 137 -6.61 1.76 0.67
N ILE A 138 -6.58 2.99 1.16
CA ILE A 138 -5.37 3.67 1.61
C ILE A 138 -5.64 4.24 3.00
N ASP A 139 -4.90 3.78 4.00
CA ASP A 139 -4.99 4.24 5.38
C ASP A 139 -3.83 5.21 5.66
N ILE A 140 -4.16 6.41 6.11
CA ILE A 140 -3.20 7.51 6.30
C ILE A 140 -3.15 7.87 7.77
N GLY A 141 -1.99 7.70 8.40
CA GLY A 141 -1.72 8.28 9.71
C GLY A 141 -1.18 9.70 9.58
N PHE A 142 -1.37 10.52 10.61
CA PHE A 142 -0.77 11.86 10.73
C PHE A 142 -0.11 12.00 12.10
N GLY A 143 0.99 12.77 12.17
CA GLY A 143 1.62 13.15 13.44
C GLY A 143 2.71 12.22 13.97
N ASP A 144 3.15 11.21 13.21
CA ASP A 144 4.26 10.35 13.62
C ASP A 144 5.61 11.07 13.45
N ALA A 145 6.40 11.16 14.52
CA ALA A 145 7.81 11.54 14.44
C ALA A 145 8.61 10.39 13.82
N ILE A 146 9.42 10.67 12.81
CA ILE A 146 10.16 9.65 12.07
C ILE A 146 11.63 9.74 12.43
N THR A 147 12.12 8.67 13.05
CA THR A 147 13.53 8.50 13.35
C THR A 147 13.91 7.05 13.09
N PRO A 148 14.93 6.73 12.28
CA PRO A 148 15.74 7.64 11.43
C PRO A 148 14.95 8.27 10.28
N ASP A 149 15.55 9.25 9.59
CA ASP A 149 14.93 9.93 8.44
C ASP A 149 14.43 8.94 7.37
N PRO A 150 13.32 9.26 6.67
CA PRO A 150 12.84 8.45 5.56
C PRO A 150 13.87 8.29 4.44
N ILE A 151 13.82 7.15 3.76
CA ILE A 151 14.68 6.86 2.61
C ILE A 151 13.88 6.83 1.32
N GLN A 152 14.51 7.19 0.20
CA GLN A 152 13.95 7.00 -1.14
C GLN A 152 14.07 5.52 -1.53
N ALA A 153 13.00 4.94 -2.09
CA ALA A 153 12.97 3.57 -2.56
C ALA A 153 12.21 3.43 -3.88
N VAL A 154 12.63 2.46 -4.68
CA VAL A 154 11.95 2.05 -5.91
C VAL A 154 11.05 0.86 -5.58
N TYR A 155 9.74 1.07 -5.62
CA TYR A 155 8.77 0.02 -5.29
C TYR A 155 8.69 -1.01 -6.42
N PRO A 156 8.72 -2.33 -6.14
CA PRO A 156 8.71 -3.35 -7.18
C PRO A 156 7.40 -3.36 -7.96
N VAL A 157 7.49 -3.71 -9.24
CA VAL A 157 6.34 -3.81 -10.15
C VAL A 157 6.03 -5.25 -10.53
N LEU A 158 4.73 -5.56 -10.64
CA LEU A 158 4.24 -6.85 -11.11
C LEU A 158 4.57 -7.09 -12.59
N LEU A 159 4.49 -6.04 -13.41
CA LEU A 159 4.78 -6.08 -14.83
C LEU A 159 6.05 -5.26 -15.11
N LYS A 160 7.16 -5.95 -15.41
CA LYS A 160 8.52 -5.37 -15.49
C LYS A 160 8.73 -4.27 -16.54
N ASP A 161 7.82 -4.15 -17.50
CA ASP A 161 7.81 -3.13 -18.55
C ASP A 161 7.08 -1.84 -18.14
N LEU A 162 6.46 -1.82 -16.96
CA LEU A 162 5.83 -0.62 -16.40
C LEU A 162 6.81 0.16 -15.51
N PRO A 163 6.66 1.50 -15.45
CA PRO A 163 7.50 2.31 -14.60
C PRO A 163 7.18 2.05 -13.12
N ALA A 164 8.24 1.99 -12.31
CA ALA A 164 8.18 1.70 -10.88
C ALA A 164 7.86 2.97 -10.06
N PRO A 165 7.04 2.87 -9.00
CA PRO A 165 6.84 3.97 -8.06
C PRO A 165 8.16 4.37 -7.37
N GLN A 166 8.45 5.67 -7.34
CA GLN A 166 9.55 6.22 -6.54
C GLN A 166 8.97 6.88 -5.29
N LEU A 167 9.19 6.28 -4.14
CA LEU A 167 8.52 6.67 -2.90
C LEU A 167 9.55 6.92 -1.81
N ARG A 168 9.22 7.86 -0.93
CA ARG A 168 9.84 7.88 0.38
C ARG A 168 9.19 6.80 1.25
N VAL A 169 9.98 6.05 2.00
CA VAL A 169 9.52 4.90 2.79
C VAL A 169 10.10 4.92 4.20
N TYR A 170 9.42 4.24 5.14
CA TYR A 170 10.01 4.00 6.45
C TYR A 170 11.27 3.14 6.31
N PRO A 171 12.36 3.48 7.02
CA PRO A 171 13.54 2.63 7.04
C PRO A 171 13.20 1.29 7.71
N VAL A 172 13.86 0.22 7.25
CA VAL A 172 13.65 -1.16 7.71
C VAL A 172 13.68 -1.25 9.24
N TYR A 173 14.61 -0.53 9.87
CA TYR A 173 14.80 -0.51 11.31
C TYR A 173 13.58 -0.01 12.08
N THR A 174 12.89 1.01 11.58
CA THR A 174 11.68 1.56 12.21
C THR A 174 10.54 0.55 12.15
N VAL A 175 10.38 -0.16 11.02
CA VAL A 175 9.34 -1.20 10.90
C VAL A 175 9.62 -2.41 11.80
N ILE A 176 10.89 -2.82 11.94
CA ILE A 176 11.29 -3.87 12.88
C ILE A 176 11.02 -3.41 14.32
N ALA A 177 11.35 -2.16 14.67
CA ALA A 177 11.14 -1.60 15.99
C ALA A 177 9.64 -1.49 16.36
N GLU A 178 8.79 -1.01 15.45
CA GLU A 178 7.33 -0.95 15.66
C GLU A 178 6.74 -2.33 15.91
N LYS A 179 7.15 -3.34 15.13
CA LYS A 179 6.69 -4.72 15.32
C LYS A 179 7.17 -5.30 16.65
N LEU A 180 8.44 -5.09 17.02
CA LEU A 180 8.95 -5.48 18.33
C LEU A 180 8.21 -4.79 19.48
N HIS A 181 7.90 -3.50 19.34
CA HIS A 181 7.18 -2.72 20.33
C HIS A 181 5.74 -3.20 20.50
N ALA A 182 5.02 -3.46 19.40
CA ALA A 182 3.68 -4.05 19.44
C ALA A 182 3.68 -5.44 20.11
N ILE A 183 4.71 -6.25 19.83
CA ILE A 183 4.91 -7.56 20.48
C ILE A 183 5.19 -7.39 21.98
N ALA A 184 6.01 -6.41 22.38
CA ALA A 184 6.31 -6.17 23.79
C ALA A 184 5.07 -5.70 24.56
N LEU A 185 4.27 -4.78 23.99
CA LEU A 185 3.02 -4.31 24.57
C LEU A 185 1.99 -5.43 24.72
N LEU A 186 1.84 -6.31 23.71
CA LEU A 186 0.94 -7.46 23.77
C LEU A 186 1.48 -8.60 24.66
N GLY A 187 2.81 -8.72 24.77
CA GLY A 187 3.50 -9.71 25.59
C GLY A 187 3.51 -9.37 27.08
N MET A 188 3.42 -8.09 27.45
CA MET A 188 3.22 -7.66 28.84
C MET A 188 1.84 -8.08 29.39
N THR A 189 0.88 -8.35 28.50
CA THR A 189 -0.47 -8.78 28.87
C THR A 189 -0.65 -10.30 28.91
N ASN A 190 0.33 -11.11 28.44
CA ASN A 190 0.16 -12.56 28.34
C ASN A 190 1.47 -13.35 28.58
N SER A 191 1.51 -14.16 29.64
CA SER A 191 2.70 -14.87 30.14
C SER A 191 3.15 -16.10 29.32
N ARG A 192 2.66 -16.27 28.09
CA ARG A 192 2.94 -17.45 27.24
C ARG A 192 3.80 -17.10 26.02
N LEU A 193 5.00 -16.59 26.28
CA LEU A 193 6.01 -16.28 25.28
C LEU A 193 6.42 -17.50 24.40
N LYS A 194 6.18 -18.73 24.88
CA LYS A 194 6.55 -19.97 24.17
C LYS A 194 5.63 -20.33 23.00
N ASP A 195 4.36 -19.92 23.03
CA ASP A 195 3.41 -20.27 21.96
C ASP A 195 3.62 -19.42 20.69
N TYR A 196 4.32 -18.29 20.80
CA TYR A 196 4.67 -17.40 19.68
C TYR A 196 6.01 -17.76 19.02
N TRP A 197 6.83 -18.62 19.62
CA TRP A 197 8.14 -19.01 19.07
C TRP A 197 8.01 -19.89 17.80
N ALA A 198 6.94 -20.70 17.70
CA ALA A 198 6.71 -21.57 16.55
C ALA A 198 6.45 -20.80 15.24
N PRO A 199 5.60 -19.75 15.17
CA PRO A 199 5.46 -18.93 13.97
C PRO A 199 6.67 -18.02 13.72
N LEU A 200 7.49 -17.73 14.73
CA LEU A 200 8.68 -16.87 14.65
C LEU A 200 9.82 -17.47 13.80
N LYS A 201 10.04 -18.80 13.86
CA LYS A 201 11.07 -19.48 13.04
C LYS A 201 10.74 -19.45 11.54
N THR A 202 9.46 -19.53 11.20
CA THR A 202 8.98 -19.49 9.81
C THR A 202 8.97 -18.07 9.22
N TRP A 203 9.07 -17.04 10.06
CA TRP A 203 8.98 -15.62 9.65
C TRP A 203 10.31 -14.88 9.56
N ILE A 204 11.36 -15.35 10.26
CA ILE A 204 12.67 -14.67 10.30
C ILE A 204 13.78 -15.48 9.60
N PHE A 205 13.68 -16.81 9.54
CA PHE A 205 14.77 -17.69 9.11
C PHE A 205 14.40 -18.71 8.04
N SER A 206 13.40 -18.43 7.20
CA SER A 206 13.13 -19.21 5.98
C SER A 206 12.62 -18.31 4.89
#